data_AF-A0AAX0YRU0-F1
#
_entry.id   AF-A0AAX0YRU0-F1
#
_cell.length_a   1.000
_cell.length_b   1.000
_cell.length_c   1.000
_cell.angle_alpha   90.00
_cell.angle_beta   90.00
_cell.angle_gamma   90.00
#
_symmetry.space_group_name_H-M   'P 1'
#
loop_
_entity.id
_entity.type
_entity.pdbx_description
1 polymer ?
#
loop_
_entity_poly.entity_id
_entity_poly.type
_entity_poly.pdbx_seq_one_letter_code
_entity_poly.pdbx_strand_id
1 'polypeptide(L)' 'MSIADKLLDINIAAQVKRDGAVNVLESIYEQAGYAHFKRVKWGRQYYDGIQFADGSVIAVKPTAFNCLTLVKLDFSNQIC' A
#
# COMPACT_ATOMS: atom_id res chain seq x y z
N MET A 1 -9.04 -6.19 12.93
CA MET A 1 -7.80 -5.46 12.57
C MET A 1 -7.13 -6.25 11.47
N SER A 2 -7.05 -5.72 10.26
CA SER A 2 -6.48 -6.45 9.12
C SER A 2 -4.95 -6.50 9.20
N ILE A 3 -4.32 -7.35 8.39
CA ILE A 3 -2.86 -7.39 8.22
C ILE A 3 -2.36 -6.00 7.78
N ALA A 4 -3.02 -5.38 6.81
CA ALA A 4 -2.72 -4.02 6.41
C ALA A 4 -2.83 -2.99 7.56
N ASP A 5 -3.82 -3.08 8.44
CA ASP A 5 -3.96 -2.16 9.59
C ASP A 5 -2.79 -2.29 10.58
N LYS A 6 -2.32 -3.51 10.82
CA LYS A 6 -1.17 -3.75 11.71
C LYS A 6 0.13 -3.21 11.13
N LEU A 7 0.25 -3.22 9.80
CA LEU A 7 1.45 -2.79 9.09
C LEU A 7 1.46 -1.26 8.89
N LEU A 8 0.31 -0.64 8.61
CA LEU A 8 0.17 0.81 8.36
C LEU A 8 0.20 1.71 9.61
N ASP A 9 0.79 1.25 10.70
CA ASP A 9 0.96 2.04 11.91
C ASP A 9 1.76 3.35 11.64
N ILE A 10 1.73 4.30 12.57
CA ILE A 10 2.28 5.68 12.50
C ILE A 10 3.72 5.73 11.94
N ASN A 11 4.49 4.66 12.11
CA ASN A 11 5.85 4.52 11.61
C ASN A 11 5.96 4.52 10.07
N ILE A 12 4.96 4.04 9.34
CA ILE A 12 5.02 3.98 7.86
C ILE A 12 5.04 5.38 7.26
N ALA A 13 4.28 6.36 7.78
CA ALA A 13 4.31 7.72 7.25
C ALA A 13 5.71 8.35 7.36
N ALA A 14 6.40 8.10 8.48
CA ALA A 14 7.76 8.56 8.70
C ALA A 14 8.78 7.80 7.83
N GLN A 15 8.60 6.49 7.63
CA GLN A 15 9.43 5.70 6.72
C GLN A 15 9.24 6.12 5.27
N VAL A 16 8.01 6.31 4.80
CA VAL A 16 7.72 6.78 3.44
C VAL A 16 8.37 8.12 3.15
N LYS A 17 8.40 9.03 4.14
CA LYS A 17 9.09 10.32 4.00
C LYS A 17 10.62 10.19 3.92
N ARG A 18 11.21 9.20 4.59
CA ARG A 18 12.66 8.97 4.60
C ARG A 18 13.14 8.17 3.39
N ASP A 19 12.43 7.08 3.10
CA ASP A 19 12.90 6.00 2.24
C ASP A 19 12.12 5.93 0.91
N GLY A 20 10.98 6.62 0.82
CA GLY A 20 10.11 6.64 -0.37
C GLY A 20 9.05 5.54 -0.37
N ALA A 21 7.87 5.83 -0.93
CA ALA A 21 6.72 4.93 -0.84
C ALA A 21 6.95 3.54 -1.48
N VAL A 22 7.68 3.48 -2.59
CA VAL A 22 7.96 2.22 -3.31
C VAL A 22 8.91 1.33 -2.51
N ASN A 23 9.99 1.89 -1.97
CA ASN A 23 10.96 1.13 -1.17
C ASN A 23 10.33 0.59 0.12
N VAL A 24 9.45 1.38 0.74
CA VAL A 24 8.69 0.92 1.91
C VAL A 24 7.70 -0.17 1.52
N LEU A 25 7.04 -0.08 0.36
CA LEU A 25 6.15 -1.14 -0.14
C LEU A 25 6.91 -2.46 -0.35
N GLU A 26 8.11 -2.39 -0.95
CA GLU A 26 8.99 -3.53 -1.15
C GLU A 26 9.43 -4.16 0.18
N SER A 27 9.83 -3.33 1.16
CA SER A 27 10.18 -3.81 2.50
C SER A 27 9.02 -4.53 3.19
N ILE A 28 7.78 -4.04 3.01
CA ILE A 28 6.59 -4.72 3.55
C ILE A 28 6.36 -6.05 2.84
N TYR A 29 6.57 -6.10 1.52
CA TYR A 29 6.43 -7.33 0.73
C TYR A 29 7.42 -8.40 1.20
N GLU A 30 8.68 -8.04 1.42
CA GLU A 30 9.71 -8.97 1.93
C GLU A 30 9.37 -9.52 3.32
N GLN A 31 8.80 -8.69 4.20
CA GLN A 31 8.38 -9.10 5.55
C GLN A 31 7.11 -9.96 5.52
N ALA A 32 6.19 -9.66 4.60
CA ALA A 32 4.94 -10.37 4.44
C ALA A 32 5.09 -11.47 3.40
N GLY A 33 5.75 -12.57 3.76
CA GLY A 33 6.05 -13.72 2.88
C GLY A 33 4.86 -14.43 2.21
N TYR A 34 3.63 -13.97 2.41
CA TYR A 34 2.39 -14.47 1.78
C TYR A 34 1.59 -13.36 1.09
N ALA A 35 2.22 -12.22 0.77
CA ALA A 35 1.58 -11.15 0.01
C ALA A 35 1.74 -11.37 -1.51
N HIS A 36 0.81 -10.85 -2.30
CA HIS A 36 0.84 -10.89 -3.76
C HIS A 36 0.88 -9.47 -4.33
N PHE A 37 1.70 -9.27 -5.36
CA PHE A 37 1.70 -8.00 -6.10
C PHE A 37 0.34 -7.73 -6.75
N LYS A 38 -0.09 -6.47 -6.68
CA LYS A 38 -1.37 -6.00 -7.23
C LYS A 38 -1.21 -4.60 -7.78
N ARG A 39 -1.74 -4.36 -8.98
CA ARG A 39 -1.85 -2.99 -9.51
C ARG A 39 -3.14 -2.34 -9.01
N VAL A 40 -3.03 -1.11 -8.54
CA VAL A 40 -4.15 -0.29 -8.09
C VAL A 40 -4.32 0.90 -9.01
N LYS A 41 -5.55 1.14 -9.46
CA LYS A 41 -5.87 2.26 -10.34
C LYS A 41 -6.17 3.51 -9.52
N TRP A 42 -5.45 4.59 -9.80
CA TRP A 42 -5.72 5.93 -9.28
C TRP A 42 -5.95 6.89 -10.45
N GLY A 43 -7.20 7.35 -10.60
CA GLY A 43 -7.60 8.15 -11.76
C GLY A 43 -7.35 7.42 -13.08
N ARG A 44 -6.40 7.93 -13.88
CA ARG A 44 -6.02 7.36 -15.19
C ARG A 44 -4.76 6.50 -15.16
N GLN A 45 -4.10 6.38 -14.01
CA GLN A 45 -2.81 5.70 -13.87
C GLN A 45 -2.93 4.49 -12.94
N TYR A 46 -1.99 3.55 -13.09
CA TYR A 46 -1.85 2.40 -12.21
C TYR A 46 -0.60 2.55 -11.36
N TYR A 47 -0.69 2.10 -10.12
CA TYR A 47 0.34 2.17 -9.12
C TYR A 47 0.49 0.82 -8.44
N ASP A 48 1.66 0.59 -7.85
CA ASP A 48 1.97 -0.68 -7.21
C ASP A 48 1.31 -0.80 -5.85
N GLY A 49 0.96 -2.04 -5.51
CA GLY A 49 0.41 -2.41 -4.23
C GLY A 49 0.62 -3.90 -3.98
N ILE A 50 0.31 -4.30 -2.75
CA ILE A 50 0.43 -5.67 -2.27
C ILE A 50 -0.87 -6.07 -1.58
N GLN A 51 -1.36 -7.26 -1.92
CA GLN A 51 -2.53 -7.87 -1.32
C GLN A 51 -2.13 -8.98 -0.37
N PHE A 52 -2.66 -8.94 0.84
CA PHE A 52 -2.40 -9.95 1.87
C PHE A 52 -3.46 -11.06 1.82
N ALA A 53 -3.16 -12.17 2.50
CA ALA A 53 -4.03 -13.35 2.56
C ALA A 53 -5.43 -13.07 3.14
N ASP A 54 -5.57 -12.04 3.98
CA ASP A 54 -6.87 -11.61 4.54
C ASP A 54 -7.69 -10.73 3.57
N GLY A 55 -7.19 -10.53 2.35
CA GLY A 55 -7.82 -9.71 1.32
C GLY A 55 -7.53 -8.22 1.44
N SER A 56 -6.90 -7.76 2.52
CA SER A 56 -6.50 -6.35 2.67
C SER A 56 -5.36 -5.99 1.73
N VAL A 57 -5.27 -4.71 1.36
CA VAL A 57 -4.27 -4.22 0.40
C VAL A 57 -3.57 -2.98 0.93
N ILE A 58 -2.25 -2.93 0.79
CA ILE A 58 -1.46 -1.70 0.92
C ILE A 58 -1.04 -1.28 -0.49
N ALA A 59 -1.28 -0.03 -0.85
CA ALA A 59 -0.96 0.46 -2.18
C ALA A 59 -0.31 1.83 -2.14
N VAL A 60 0.53 2.09 -3.14
CA VAL A 60 1.07 3.41 -3.42
C VAL A 60 -0.07 4.28 -3.95
N LYS A 61 -0.29 5.43 -3.31
CA LYS A 61 -1.24 6.45 -3.74
C LYS A 61 -0.49 7.74 -4.08
N PRO A 62 -0.69 8.31 -5.29
CA PRO A 62 -0.24 9.66 -5.58
C PRO A 62 -1.07 10.66 -4.78
N THR A 63 -0.40 11.64 -4.18
CA THR A 63 -1.04 12.71 -3.40
C THR A 63 -0.80 14.07 -4.06
N ALA A 64 -0.19 15.02 -3.33
CA ALA A 64 0.22 16.31 -3.88
C ALA A 64 1.30 16.14 -4.96
N PHE A 65 1.63 17.23 -5.65
CA PHE A 65 2.60 17.25 -6.74
C PHE A 65 3.91 16.53 -6.36
N ASN A 66 4.24 15.45 -7.09
CA ASN A 66 5.41 14.59 -6.87
C ASN A 66 5.51 13.87 -5.51
N CYS A 67 4.40 13.69 -4.78
CA CYS A 67 4.40 12.95 -3.51
C CYS A 67 3.64 11.63 -3.63
N LEU A 68 4.31 10.52 -3.27
CA LEU A 68 3.73 9.19 -3.14
C LEU A 68 3.55 8.84 -1.66
N THR A 69 2.44 8.21 -1.30
CA THR A 69 2.21 7.67 0.05
C THR A 69 1.72 6.23 -0.01
N LEU A 70 1.69 5.54 1.12
CA LEU A 70 1.08 4.22 1.25
C LEU A 70 -0.29 4.34 1.92
N VAL A 71 -1.29 3.66 1.37
CA VAL A 71 -2.66 3.62 1.92
C VAL A 71 -3.18 2.20 2.00
N LYS A 72 -4.04 1.95 2.98
CA LYS A 72 -4.85 0.74 3.04
C LYS A 72 -6.03 0.87 2.08
N LEU A 73 -6.37 -0.21 1.40
CA LEU A 73 -7.63 -0.35 0.69
C LEU A 73 -8.44 -1.49 1.32
N ASP A 74 -9.65 -1.16 1.75
CA ASP A 74 -10.66 -2.14 2.10
C ASP A 74 -11.46 -2.47 0.84
N PHE A 75 -11.32 -3.69 0.32
CA PHE A 75 -11.99 -4.12 -0.91
C PHE A 75 -13.52 -4.29 -0.76
N SER A 76 -14.08 -4.02 0.42
CA SER A 76 -15.53 -3.91 0.63
C SER A 76 -16.19 -2.78 -0.18
N ASN A 77 -15.41 -1.90 -0.82
CA ASN A 77 -15.91 -0.72 -1.52
C ASN A 77 -15.49 -0.61 -3.01
N GLN A 78 -15.10 -1.71 -3.65
CA GLN A 78 -14.95 -1.77 -5.11
C GLN A 78 -15.94 -2.78 -5.70
N ILE A 79 -17.23 -2.45 -5.56
CA ILE A 79 -18.26 -2.91 -6.51
C ILE A 79 -18.08 -2.03 -7.74
N CYS A 80 -17.50 -2.59 -8.80
CA CYS A 80 -17.84 -2.16 -10.15
C CYS A 80 -19.15 -2.83 -10.55
#